data_AF-A0A7S3TLM5-F1
#
_entry.id   AF-A0A7S3TLM5-F1
#
_cell.length_a   1.000
_cell.length_b   1.000
_cell.length_c   1.000
_cell.angle_alpha   90.00
_cell.angle_beta   90.00
_cell.angle_gamma   90.00
#
_symmetry.space_group_name_H-M   'P 1'
#
loop_
_entity.id
_entity.type
_entity.pdbx_description
1 polymer ?
#
loop_
_entity_poly.entity_id
_entity_poly.type
_entity_poly.pdbx_seq_one_letter_code
_entity_poly.pdbx_strand_id
1 'polypeptide(L)'
;MENDQENLKYNGDEIEEHELGDLFVNGLFNAEKISKKLFAFYLTNHTEDSYVDFGAARDTGMSNVDDLVYLSMMDHFFWLGTWQAVRFGPADADNSNDFAFNEGEVPVIYDTGSSVTLIGSDQADGFFHELTKDQ
;
A
#
# COMPACT_ATOMS: atom_id res chain seq x y z
N MET A 1 17.39 23.09 33.28
CA MET A 1 16.23 22.24 33.61
C MET A 1 16.45 20.96 32.87
N GLU A 2 16.85 19.98 33.67
CA GLU A 2 17.36 18.66 33.29
C GLU A 2 16.27 17.66 33.67
N ASN A 3 16.16 16.60 32.85
CA ASN A 3 15.34 15.40 33.00
C ASN A 3 13.81 15.54 32.91
N ASP A 4 13.23 14.80 31.96
CA ASP A 4 12.43 13.61 32.28
C ASP A 4 12.30 12.72 31.03
N GLN A 5 13.37 11.99 30.70
CA GLN A 5 13.23 10.72 29.99
C GLN A 5 13.16 9.62 31.04
N GLU A 6 11.97 9.45 31.63
CA GLU A 6 11.72 8.35 32.56
C GLU A 6 11.54 7.02 31.80
N ASN A 7 12.56 6.18 31.94
CA ASN A 7 12.44 4.78 32.34
C ASN A 7 11.54 3.85 31.49
N LEU A 8 12.04 3.40 30.35
CA LEU A 8 11.78 2.02 29.88
C LEU A 8 12.90 1.12 30.39
N LYS A 9 12.79 0.67 31.65
CA LYS A 9 13.53 -0.51 32.11
C LYS A 9 12.79 -1.75 31.63
N TYR A 10 13.22 -2.28 30.49
CA TYR A 10 12.82 -3.61 30.05
C TYR A 10 13.86 -4.62 30.53
N ASN A 11 13.39 -5.77 30.99
CA ASN A 11 14.20 -6.79 31.64
C ASN A 11 15.22 -7.41 30.66
N GLY A 12 16.51 -7.16 30.89
CA GLY A 12 17.59 -8.15 30.75
C GLY A 12 17.97 -8.67 29.36
N ASP A 13 17.20 -8.44 28.32
CA ASP A 13 17.59 -8.78 26.95
C ASP A 13 18.12 -7.52 26.26
N GLU A 14 19.38 -7.56 25.82
CA GLU A 14 19.94 -6.53 24.94
C GLU A 14 18.98 -6.38 23.75
N ILE A 15 18.43 -5.18 23.56
CA ILE A 15 17.78 -4.84 22.30
C ILE A 15 18.94 -4.81 21.31
N GLU A 16 19.15 -5.89 20.56
CA GLU A 16 19.92 -5.81 19.34
C GLU A 16 19.22 -4.74 18.49
N GLU A 17 19.84 -3.56 18.40
CA GLU A 17 19.51 -2.61 17.35
C GLU A 17 19.80 -3.32 16.03
N HIS A 18 18.79 -3.99 15.49
CA HIS A 18 18.85 -4.50 14.14
C HIS A 18 18.95 -3.27 13.23
N GLU A 19 20.14 -3.02 12.69
CA GLU A 19 20.29 -2.09 11.58
C GLU A 19 19.31 -2.54 10.49
N LEU A 20 18.31 -1.71 10.21
CA LEU A 20 17.45 -1.89 9.05
C LEU A 20 18.35 -1.79 7.82
N GLY A 21 18.67 -2.94 7.23
CA GLY A 21 19.48 -3.00 6.03
C GLY A 21 18.84 -2.24 4.87
N ASP A 22 19.67 -1.82 3.92
CA ASP A 22 19.21 -1.16 2.71
C ASP A 22 18.12 -1.98 2.00
N LEU A 23 17.10 -1.29 1.48
CA LEU A 23 16.11 -1.93 0.61
C LEU A 23 16.81 -2.65 -0.54
N PHE A 24 16.39 -3.88 -0.82
CA PHE A 24 17.03 -4.72 -1.86
C PHE A 24 17.14 -4.01 -3.22
N VAL A 25 16.15 -3.18 -3.58
CA VAL A 25 16.16 -2.37 -4.81
C VAL A 25 17.31 -1.36 -4.85
N ASN A 26 17.72 -0.81 -3.70
CA ASN A 26 18.88 0.07 -3.61
C ASN A 26 20.17 -0.70 -3.88
N GLY A 27 20.29 -1.91 -3.31
CA GLY A 27 21.42 -2.80 -3.57
C GLY A 27 21.55 -3.14 -5.05
N LEU A 28 20.45 -3.50 -5.72
CA LEU A 28 20.44 -3.79 -7.16
C LEU A 28 20.83 -2.58 -8.02
N PHE A 29 20.34 -1.40 -7.67
CA PHE A 29 20.68 -0.17 -8.37
C PHE A 29 22.15 0.22 -8.19
N ASN A 30 22.65 0.16 -6.95
CA ASN A 30 24.05 0.47 -6.62
C ASN A 30 25.03 -0.52 -7.28
N ALA A 31 24.60 -1.77 -7.49
CA ALA A 31 25.34 -2.78 -8.23
C ALA A 31 25.14 -2.72 -9.76
N GLU A 32 24.48 -1.66 -10.26
CA GLU A 32 24.21 -1.40 -11.68
C GLU A 32 23.45 -2.54 -12.39
N LYS A 33 22.63 -3.29 -11.65
CA LYS A 33 21.80 -4.38 -12.22
C LYS A 33 20.47 -3.90 -12.76
N ILE A 34 20.01 -2.73 -12.30
CA ILE A 34 18.80 -2.06 -12.76
C ILE A 34 19.09 -0.57 -12.96
N SER A 35 18.43 0.04 -13.94
CA SER A 35 18.63 1.45 -14.29
C SER A 35 17.75 2.43 -13.51
N LYS A 36 16.77 1.92 -12.75
CA LYS A 36 15.84 2.71 -11.93
C LYS A 36 15.61 2.00 -10.60
N LYS A 37 15.52 2.76 -9.51
CA LYS A 37 15.16 2.28 -8.17
C LYS A 37 13.65 2.04 -8.06
N LEU A 38 13.15 1.10 -8.86
CA LEU A 38 11.74 0.77 -8.96
C LEU A 38 11.56 -0.74 -8.91
N PHE A 39 10.37 -1.16 -8.51
CA PHE A 39 9.91 -2.51 -8.71
C PHE A 39 8.40 -2.49 -8.96
N ALA A 40 7.89 -3.51 -9.62
CA ALA A 40 6.48 -3.62 -9.97
C ALA A 40 6.01 -5.06 -9.78
N PHE A 41 4.74 -5.21 -9.40
CA PHE A 41 4.08 -6.50 -9.27
C PHE A 41 3.10 -6.70 -10.42
N TYR A 42 3.10 -7.90 -10.97
CA TYR A 42 2.00 -8.41 -11.77
C TYR A 42 1.44 -9.64 -11.05
N LEU A 43 0.26 -9.48 -10.46
CA LEU A 43 -0.43 -10.51 -9.68
C LEU A 43 -1.68 -10.92 -10.45
N THR A 44 -1.82 -12.22 -10.73
CA THR A 44 -2.91 -12.74 -11.55
C THR A 44 -3.36 -14.11 -11.07
N ASN A 45 -4.66 -14.36 -11.21
CA ASN A 45 -5.29 -15.67 -11.03
C ASN A 45 -5.64 -16.34 -12.38
N HIS A 46 -5.41 -15.66 -13.50
CA HIS A 46 -5.81 -16.10 -14.85
C HIS A 46 -4.71 -16.85 -15.59
N THR A 47 -3.45 -16.53 -15.29
CA THR A 47 -2.26 -17.18 -15.86
C THR A 47 -1.39 -17.69 -14.73
N GLU A 48 -0.56 -18.71 -14.99
CA GLU A 48 0.30 -19.29 -13.95
C GLU A 48 1.51 -18.40 -13.58
N ASP A 49 1.76 -17.34 -14.34
CA ASP A 49 2.96 -16.51 -14.20
C ASP A 49 2.69 -15.16 -13.53
N SER A 50 2.50 -15.15 -12.21
CA SER A 50 2.67 -13.93 -11.41
C SER A 50 4.16 -13.62 -11.23
N TYR A 51 4.56 -12.35 -11.25
CA TYR A 51 5.97 -11.97 -11.15
C TYR A 51 6.21 -10.62 -10.47
N VAL A 52 7.46 -10.41 -10.07
CA VAL A 52 7.99 -9.14 -9.60
C VAL A 52 9.10 -8.70 -10.56
N ASP A 53 8.97 -7.49 -11.09
CA ASP A 53 10.01 -6.86 -11.88
C ASP A 53 10.81 -5.88 -11.02
N PHE A 54 12.14 -5.93 -11.12
CA PHE A 54 13.02 -4.90 -10.58
C PHE A 54 13.53 -4.01 -11.71
N GLY A 55 13.45 -2.70 -11.52
CA GLY A 55 13.66 -1.70 -12.57
C GLY A 55 12.35 -1.16 -13.13
N ALA A 56 12.35 -0.76 -14.40
CA ALA A 56 11.13 -0.30 -15.06
C ALA A 56 10.11 -1.44 -15.20
N ALA A 57 8.83 -1.14 -14.99
CA ALA A 57 7.75 -2.10 -15.23
C ALA A 57 7.70 -2.51 -16.71
N ARG A 58 7.26 -3.74 -16.99
CA ARG A 58 7.04 -4.22 -18.36
C ARG A 58 5.67 -3.81 -18.87
N ASP A 59 5.64 -3.16 -20.02
CA ASP A 59 4.40 -2.74 -20.69
C ASP A 59 3.50 -3.94 -21.05
N THR A 60 4.08 -5.13 -21.29
CA THR A 60 3.34 -6.34 -21.66
C THR A 60 2.41 -6.86 -20.55
N GLY A 61 2.62 -6.45 -19.30
CA GLY A 61 1.74 -6.80 -18.18
C GLY A 61 0.57 -5.84 -17.99
N MET A 62 0.49 -4.78 -18.81
CA MET A 62 -0.53 -3.74 -18.71
C MET A 62 -1.57 -3.91 -19.83
N SER A 63 -2.83 -3.56 -19.55
CA SER A 63 -3.87 -3.49 -20.59
C SER A 63 -3.60 -2.35 -21.58
N ASN A 64 -3.16 -1.20 -21.06
CA ASN A 64 -2.69 -0.05 -21.82
C ASN A 64 -1.67 0.73 -20.96
N VAL A 65 -0.46 0.91 -21.48
CA VAL A 65 0.62 1.63 -20.78
C VAL A 65 0.33 3.14 -20.68
N ASP A 66 -0.42 3.69 -21.64
CA ASP A 66 -0.73 5.13 -21.68
C ASP A 66 -1.74 5.54 -20.59
N ASP A 67 -2.45 4.57 -20.01
CA ASP A 67 -3.44 4.79 -18.94
C ASP A 67 -2.84 4.62 -17.53
N LEU A 68 -1.50 4.56 -17.42
CA LEU A 68 -0.81 4.42 -16.14
C LEU A 68 -1.04 5.66 -15.26
N VAL A 69 -1.61 5.43 -14.07
CA VAL A 69 -1.85 6.48 -13.07
C VAL A 69 -0.81 6.39 -11.95
N TYR A 70 -0.16 7.51 -11.65
CA TYR A 70 0.75 7.64 -10.51
C TYR A 70 0.02 8.22 -9.31
N LEU A 71 0.04 7.48 -8.20
CA LEU A 71 -0.47 7.95 -6.92
C LEU A 71 0.67 8.53 -6.09
N SER A 72 0.42 9.67 -5.44
CA SER A 72 1.37 10.26 -4.50
C SER A 72 1.44 9.41 -3.24
N MET A 73 2.66 9.17 -2.77
CA MET A 73 2.93 8.37 -1.57
C MET A 73 3.53 9.27 -0.49
N MET A 74 3.19 8.99 0.76
CA MET A 74 3.78 9.62 1.93
C MET A 74 5.13 8.96 2.24
N ASP A 75 6.11 9.75 2.66
CA ASP A 75 7.40 9.24 3.12
C ASP A 75 7.21 8.53 4.46
N HIS A 76 7.18 7.19 4.42
CA HIS A 76 6.89 6.35 5.56
C HIS A 76 7.57 4.98 5.39
N PHE A 77 7.69 4.23 6.48
CA PHE A 77 8.18 2.85 6.45
C PHE A 77 7.32 1.90 5.58
N PHE A 78 6.04 2.26 5.38
CA PHE A 78 5.12 1.52 4.54
C PHE A 78 4.89 2.27 3.24
N TRP A 79 4.48 1.54 2.19
CA TRP A 79 3.90 2.15 1.00
C TRP A 79 2.55 2.75 1.37
N LEU A 80 2.56 4.02 1.79
CA LEU A 80 1.43 4.71 2.39
C LEU A 80 0.91 5.83 1.47
N GLY A 81 -0.40 5.87 1.25
CA GLY A 81 -1.11 6.96 0.56
C GLY A 81 -2.31 7.44 1.36
N THR A 82 -3.13 8.32 0.78
CA THR A 82 -4.39 8.79 1.38
C THR A 82 -5.56 8.56 0.43
N TRP A 83 -6.68 8.07 0.97
CA TRP A 83 -7.94 7.88 0.23
C TRP A 83 -9.04 8.74 0.86
N GLN A 84 -9.97 9.23 0.03
CA GLN A 84 -11.07 10.11 0.47
C GLN A 84 -12.42 9.39 0.49
N ALA A 85 -12.61 8.47 -0.45
CA ALA A 85 -13.85 7.71 -0.59
C ALA A 85 -13.61 6.40 -1.34
N VAL A 86 -14.59 5.51 -1.25
CA VAL A 86 -14.71 4.31 -2.06
C VAL A 86 -16.04 4.35 -2.79
N ARG A 87 -16.02 4.11 -4.10
CA ARG A 87 -17.23 3.94 -4.91
C ARG A 87 -17.45 2.46 -5.19
N PHE A 88 -18.68 2.01 -4.99
CA PHE A 88 -19.16 0.69 -5.36
C PHE A 88 -20.02 0.79 -6.62
N GLY A 89 -19.72 -0.05 -7.61
CA GLY A 89 -20.41 -0.08 -8.89
C GLY A 89 -19.74 0.79 -9.98
N PRO A 90 -20.31 0.82 -11.19
CA PRO A 90 -19.76 1.56 -12.32
C PRO A 90 -19.77 3.07 -12.05
N ALA A 91 -18.72 3.77 -12.48
CA ALA A 91 -18.58 5.20 -12.25
C ALA A 91 -19.71 6.06 -12.85
N ASP A 92 -20.37 5.56 -13.90
CA ASP A 92 -21.43 6.26 -14.66
C ASP A 92 -22.82 5.62 -14.49
N ALA A 93 -23.02 4.75 -13.50
CA ALA A 93 -24.31 4.14 -13.24
C ALA A 93 -25.12 4.98 -12.23
N ASP A 94 -26.42 5.14 -12.48
CA ASP A 94 -27.36 5.77 -11.54
C ASP A 94 -27.45 5.03 -10.18
N ASN A 95 -26.88 3.83 -10.07
CA ASN A 95 -26.87 2.98 -8.88
C ASN A 95 -25.47 2.84 -8.27
N SER A 96 -24.57 3.82 -8.43
CA SER A 96 -23.30 3.79 -7.68
C SER A 96 -23.54 4.16 -6.22
N ASN A 97 -23.02 3.36 -5.29
CA ASN A 97 -22.98 3.72 -3.86
C ASN A 97 -21.61 4.28 -3.51
N ASP A 98 -21.58 5.47 -2.92
CA ASP A 98 -20.35 6.14 -2.52
C ASP A 98 -20.22 6.12 -0.99
N PHE A 99 -19.09 5.64 -0.50
CA PHE A 99 -18.70 5.71 0.91
C PHE A 99 -17.56 6.71 1.07
N ALA A 100 -17.85 7.88 1.64
CA ALA A 100 -16.82 8.86 2.00
C ALA A 100 -16.31 8.58 3.41
N PHE A 101 -15.00 8.63 3.61
CA PHE A 101 -14.42 8.45 4.94
C PHE A 101 -14.68 9.68 5.82
N ASN A 102 -15.00 9.46 7.09
CA ASN A 102 -15.46 10.52 8.01
C ASN A 102 -14.44 11.65 8.23
N GLU A 103 -13.14 11.36 8.12
CA GLU A 103 -12.05 12.31 8.38
C GLU A 103 -11.57 13.04 7.11
N GLY A 104 -12.28 12.88 6.00
CA GLY A 104 -11.95 13.50 4.71
C GLY A 104 -10.83 12.76 3.97
N GLU A 105 -9.74 12.41 4.67
CA GLU A 105 -8.64 11.59 4.14
C GLU A 105 -8.22 10.56 5.18
N VAL A 106 -8.15 9.29 4.78
CA VAL A 106 -7.65 8.20 5.62
C VAL A 106 -6.36 7.62 5.05
N PRO A 107 -5.39 7.23 5.91
CA PRO A 107 -4.18 6.58 5.46
C PRO A 107 -4.48 5.17 4.91
N VAL A 108 -3.85 4.82 3.78
CA VAL A 108 -3.98 3.51 3.15
C VAL A 108 -2.60 2.91 2.88
N ILE A 109 -2.43 1.65 3.25
CA ILE A 109 -1.19 0.89 2.99
C ILE A 109 -1.41 -0.01 1.77
N TYR A 110 -0.48 0.06 0.82
CA TYR A 110 -0.42 -0.86 -0.31
C TYR A 110 0.46 -2.05 0.09
N ASP A 111 -0.18 -3.18 0.38
CA ASP A 111 0.49 -4.40 0.85
C ASP A 111 0.19 -5.59 -0.07
N THR A 112 1.23 -6.12 -0.71
CA THR A 112 1.14 -7.33 -1.54
C THR A 112 1.29 -8.62 -0.71
N GLY A 113 1.64 -8.54 0.58
CA GLY A 113 1.77 -9.67 1.48
C GLY A 113 0.44 -10.15 2.07
N SER A 114 -0.60 -9.32 2.02
CA SER A 114 -1.95 -9.66 2.48
C SER A 114 -2.84 -10.12 1.34
N SER A 115 -3.58 -11.22 1.54
CA SER A 115 -4.51 -11.76 0.54
C SER A 115 -5.88 -11.07 0.52
N VAL A 116 -6.15 -10.19 1.48
CA VAL A 116 -7.44 -9.52 1.67
C VAL A 116 -7.25 -8.03 1.90
N THR A 117 -8.22 -7.22 1.47
CA THR A 117 -8.30 -5.81 1.85
C THR A 117 -8.82 -5.71 3.28
N LEU A 118 -8.11 -4.95 4.11
CA LEU A 118 -8.47 -4.68 5.49
C LEU A 118 -9.06 -3.28 5.61
N ILE A 119 -10.01 -3.10 6.53
CA ILE A 119 -10.60 -1.80 6.84
C ILE A 119 -10.52 -1.54 8.35
N GLY A 120 -10.30 -0.29 8.73
CA GLY A 120 -10.35 0.14 10.11
C GLY A 120 -11.72 -0.15 10.73
N SER A 121 -11.74 -0.64 11.96
CA SER A 121 -12.97 -1.01 12.66
C SER A 121 -13.95 0.14 12.84
N ASP A 122 -13.44 1.37 12.90
CA ASP A 122 -14.20 2.62 12.98
C ASP A 122 -14.96 2.96 11.69
N GLN A 123 -14.49 2.46 10.54
CA GLN A 123 -15.13 2.64 9.23
C GLN A 123 -15.93 1.42 8.78
N ALA A 124 -15.67 0.24 9.38
CA ALA A 124 -16.18 -1.04 8.92
C ALA A 124 -17.70 -1.09 8.76
N ASP A 125 -18.45 -0.65 9.78
CA ASP A 125 -19.92 -0.73 9.77
C ASP A 125 -20.53 0.09 8.61
N GLY A 126 -20.07 1.33 8.41
CA GLY A 126 -20.55 2.19 7.34
C GLY A 126 -20.13 1.69 5.95
N PHE A 127 -18.89 1.23 5.83
CA PHE A 127 -18.37 0.66 4.59
C PHE A 127 -19.17 -0.58 4.16
N PHE A 128 -19.38 -1.54 5.07
CA PHE A 128 -20.11 -2.76 4.75
C PHE A 128 -21.61 -2.51 4.54
N HIS A 129 -22.18 -1.51 5.22
CA HIS A 129 -23.56 -1.06 4.95
C HIS A 129 -23.73 -0.59 3.50
N GLU A 130 -22.86 0.30 3.03
CA GLU A 130 -22.94 0.80 1.64
C GLU A 130 -22.58 -0.29 0.61
N LEU A 131 -21.62 -1.17 0.91
CA LEU A 131 -21.26 -2.29 0.02
C LEU A 131 -22.41 -3.27 -0.22
N THR A 132 -23.27 -3.51 0.78
CA THR A 132 -24.33 -4.54 0.73
C THR A 132 -25.71 -4.00 0.37
N LYS A 133 -25.84 -2.69 0.17
CA LYS A 133 -27.13 -1.99 -0.01
C LYS A 133 -27.96 -2.45 -1.21
N ASP A 134 -27.30 -3.00 -2.23
CA ASP A 134 -27.92 -3.50 -3.47
C ASP A 134 -27.82 -5.03 -3.64
N GLN A 135 -27.53 -5.79 -2.57
CA GLN A 135 -27.62 -7.26 -2.54
C GLN A 135 -28.93 -7.73 -1.89
#